data_AF-A0A8I1GHF8-F1
#
_entry.id   AF-A0A8I1GHF8-F1
#
_cell.length_a   1.000
_cell.length_b   1.000
_cell.length_c   1.000
_cell.angle_alpha   90.00
_cell.angle_beta   90.00
_cell.angle_gamma   90.00
#
_symmetry.space_group_name_H-M   'P 1'
#
loop_
_entity.id
_entity.type
_entity.pdbx_description
1 polymer ?
#
loop_
_entity_poly.entity_id
_entity_poly.type
_entity_poly.pdbx_seq_one_letter_code
_entity_poly.pdbx_strand_id
1 'polypeptide(L)' 'MTGETKERLETLAAPYGREVRLDDVRFESGMRLLRVTIREGMRITVLDIDPATALSWGNAMTQWVARVTSSEEKA' A
#
# COMPACT_ATOMS: atom_id res chain seq x y z
N MET A 1 -2.61 -18.22 -20.28
CA MET A 1 -2.88 -17.70 -18.93
C MET A 1 -1.58 -17.10 -18.46
N THR A 2 -1.48 -15.80 -18.27
CA THR A 2 -0.29 -15.19 -17.68
C THR A 2 -0.21 -15.70 -16.25
N GLY A 3 0.80 -16.52 -15.94
CA GLY A 3 0.98 -17.01 -14.57
C GLY A 3 1.41 -15.85 -13.68
N GLU A 4 0.46 -15.30 -12.91
CA GLU A 4 0.76 -14.46 -11.77
C GLU A 4 0.53 -15.27 -10.49
N THR A 5 1.52 -15.24 -9.59
CA THR A 5 1.37 -15.72 -8.22
C THR A 5 1.15 -14.51 -7.33
N LYS A 6 0.15 -14.60 -6.45
CA LYS A 6 -0.23 -13.53 -5.54
C LYS A 6 -0.11 -14.00 -4.09
N GLU A 7 0.67 -13.29 -3.29
CA GLU A 7 0.85 -13.54 -1.86
C GLU A 7 0.35 -12.33 -1.05
N ARG A 8 -0.56 -12.54 -0.09
CA ARG A 8 -1.01 -11.46 0.80
C ARG A 8 0.13 -11.13 1.77
N LEU A 9 0.57 -9.88 1.77
CA LEU A 9 1.55 -9.39 2.75
C LEU A 9 0.84 -8.86 3.99
N GLU A 10 -0.13 -7.97 3.82
CA GLU A 10 -0.76 -7.30 4.96
C GLU A 10 -2.17 -6.79 4.65
N THR A 11 -2.96 -6.57 5.71
CA THR A 11 -4.26 -5.91 5.67
C THR A 11 -4.30 -4.84 6.75
N LEU A 12 -4.37 -3.59 6.32
CA LEU A 12 -4.28 -2.41 7.16
C LEU A 12 -5.68 -1.80 7.29
N ALA A 13 -6.09 -1.55 8.54
CA ALA A 13 -7.29 -0.77 8.80
C ALA A 13 -7.02 0.71 8.48
N ALA A 14 -7.96 1.35 7.78
CA ALA A 14 -7.94 2.78 7.52
C ALA A 14 -9.18 3.44 8.16
N PRO A 15 -9.13 4.76 8.42
CA PRO A 15 -10.25 5.48 9.01
C PRO A 15 -11.58 5.26 8.26
N TYR A 16 -12.69 5.38 8.99
CA TYR A 16 -14.06 5.27 8.45
C TYR A 16 -14.41 3.87 7.92
N GLY A 17 -13.87 2.82 8.56
CA GLY A 17 -14.16 1.43 8.19
C GLY A 17 -13.60 1.03 6.83
N ARG A 18 -12.57 1.74 6.35
CA ARG A 18 -11.87 1.44 5.10
C ARG A 18 -10.75 0.44 5.35
N GLU A 19 -10.31 -0.20 4.29
CA GLU A 19 -9.26 -1.20 4.37
C GLU A 19 -8.28 -1.04 3.21
N VAL A 20 -6.99 -1.21 3.50
CA VAL A 20 -5.92 -1.28 2.50
C VAL A 20 -5.26 -2.65 2.58
N ARG A 21 -5.26 -3.40 1.48
CA ARG A 21 -4.55 -4.68 1.38
C ARG A 21 -3.32 -4.52 0.51
N LEU A 22 -2.24 -5.16 0.95
CA LEU A 22 -0.97 -5.21 0.25
C LEU A 22 -0.70 -6.66 -0.14
N ASP A 23 -0.52 -6.91 -1.43
CA ASP A 23 -0.21 -8.23 -1.96
C ASP A 23 1.05 -8.18 -2.84
N ASP A 24 1.98 -9.11 -2.65
CA ASP A 24 3.13 -9.35 -3.54
C ASP A 24 2.66 -10.12 -4.78
N VAL A 25 2.79 -9.51 -5.95
CA VAL A 25 2.40 -10.11 -7.22
C VAL A 25 3.66 -10.40 -8.03
N ARG A 26 3.87 -11.68 -8.33
CA ARG A 26 5.00 -12.18 -9.11
C ARG A 26 4.51 -12.73 -10.43
N PHE A 27 5.02 -12.18 -11.53
CA PHE A 27 4.73 -12.64 -12.88
C PHE A 27 5.83 -13.60 -13.35
N GLU A 28 5.47 -14.57 -14.20
CA GLU A 28 6.43 -15.48 -14.85
C GLU A 28 7.55 -14.77 -15.62
N SER A 29 7.31 -13.53 -16.09
CA SER A 29 8.33 -12.69 -16.74
C SER A 29 9.46 -12.24 -15.82
N GLY A 30 9.35 -12.50 -14.51
CA GLY A 30 10.25 -11.98 -13.48
C GLY A 30 9.86 -10.60 -12.96
N MET A 31 8.82 -9.97 -13.52
CA MET A 31 8.26 -8.74 -12.99
C MET A 31 7.63 -9.00 -11.62
N ARG A 32 7.89 -8.09 -10.67
CA ARG A 32 7.33 -8.12 -9.32
C ARG A 32 6.74 -6.76 -8.98
N LEU A 33 5.47 -6.74 -8.61
CA LEU A 33 4.72 -5.53 -8.27
C LEU A 33 4.08 -5.69 -6.90
N LEU A 34 3.90 -4.57 -6.21
CA LEU A 34 3.05 -4.50 -5.02
C LEU A 34 1.65 -4.12 -5.46
N ARG A 35 0.69 -5.02 -5.29
CA ARG A 35 -0.73 -4.73 -5.53
C ARG A 35 -1.36 -4.15 -4.28
N VAL A 36 -1.81 -2.91 -4.39
CA VAL A 36 -2.52 -2.17 -3.36
C VAL A 36 -4.01 -2.23 -3.68
N THR A 37 -4.80 -2.81 -2.78
CA THR A 37 -6.26 -2.83 -2.90
C THR A 37 -6.88 -1.99 -1.80
N ILE A 38 -7.58 -0.92 -2.17
CA ILE A 38 -8.31 -0.04 -1.25
C ILE A 38 -9.80 -0.38 -1.34
N ARG A 39 -10.41 -0.70 -0.20
CA ARG A 39 -11.85 -1.00 -0.09
C ARG A 39 -12.56 0.08 0.70
N GLU A 40 -13.58 0.67 0.09
CA GLU A 40 -14.46 1.68 0.66
C GLU A 40 -15.92 1.24 0.46
N GLY A 41 -16.44 0.42 1.38
CA GLY A 41 -17.76 -0.18 1.25
C GLY A 41 -17.86 -1.09 0.02
N MET A 42 -18.64 -0.67 -0.98
CA MET A 42 -18.78 -1.36 -2.28
C MET A 42 -17.75 -0.93 -3.32
N ARG A 43 -17.05 0.20 -3.10
CA ARG A 43 -16.03 0.69 -4.02
C ARG A 43 -14.71 -0.01 -3.73
N ILE A 44 -14.09 -0.55 -4.78
CA ILE A 44 -12.78 -1.19 -4.71
C ILE A 44 -11.88 -0.52 -5.74
N THR A 45 -10.72 -0.05 -5.30
CA THR A 45 -9.66 0.44 -6.18
C THR A 45 -8.46 -0.48 -6.06
N VAL A 46 -7.94 -0.94 -7.20
CA VAL A 46 -6.73 -1.75 -7.27
C VAL A 46 -5.68 -0.98 -8.06
N LEU A 47 -4.48 -0.88 -7.51
CA LEU A 47 -3.33 -0.25 -8.14
C LEU A 47 -2.11 -1.15 -7.93
N ASP A 48 -1.37 -1.39 -9.00
CA ASP A 48 -0.06 -2.04 -8.90
C ASP A 48 1.03 -0.99 -8.96
N ILE A 49 1.99 -1.06 -8.04
CA ILE A 49 3.15 -0.17 -8.00
C ILE A 49 4.45 -0.97 -7.98
N ASP A 50 5.47 -0.44 -8.64
CA ASP A 50 6.81 -1.02 -8.63
C ASP A 50 7.54 -0.78 -7.29
N PRO A 51 8.68 -1.46 -7.03
CA PRO A 51 9.43 -1.31 -5.78
C PRO A 51 9.92 0.12 -5.49
N ALA A 52 10.31 0.90 -6.50
CA ALA A 52 10.81 2.26 -6.30
C ALA A 52 9.66 3.22 -5.92
N THR A 53 8.50 3.04 -6.55
CA THR A 53 7.27 3.76 -6.18
C THR A 53 6.82 3.40 -4.77
N ALA A 54 6.84 2.11 -4.40
CA ALA A 54 6.51 1.65 -3.05
C ALA A 54 7.44 2.24 -1.97
N LEU A 55 8.74 2.30 -2.25
CA LEU A 55 9.72 2.94 -1.35
C LEU A 55 9.41 4.44 -1.15
N SER A 56 9.09 5.15 -2.23
CA SER A 56 8.71 6.56 -2.14
C SER A 56 7.47 6.78 -1.28
N TRP A 57 6.45 5.91 -1.40
CA TRP A 57 5.26 5.96 -0.56
C TRP A 57 5.60 5.76 0.92
N GLY A 58 6.37 4.71 1.25
CA GLY A 58 6.77 4.44 2.63
C GLY A 58 7.51 5.62 3.25
N ASN A 59 8.49 6.18 2.53
CA ASN A 59 9.23 7.35 3.00
C ASN A 59 8.32 8.57 3.22
N ALA A 60 7.41 8.85 2.28
CA ALA A 60 6.48 9.97 2.40
C ALA A 60 5.54 9.82 3.61
N MET A 61 5.04 8.60 3.86
CA MET A 61 4.20 8.30 5.03
C MET A 61 4.95 8.50 6.35
N THR A 62 6.17 7.95 6.47
CA THR A 62 7.00 8.14 7.67
C THR A 62 7.35 9.61 7.91
N GLN A 63 7.68 10.36 6.85
CA GLN A 63 7.94 11.80 6.97
C GLN A 63 6.70 12.58 7.42
N TRP A 64 5.51 12.20 6.97
CA TRP A 64 4.27 12.82 7.42
C TRP A 64 4.03 12.58 8.92
N VAL A 65 4.24 11.36 9.41
CA VAL A 65 4.17 11.04 10.84
C VAL A 65 5.10 11.94 11.65
N ALA A 66 6.35 12.08 11.22
CA ALA A 66 7.32 12.94 11.91
C ALA A 66 6.86 14.40 11.99
N ARG A 67 6.17 14.93 10.96
CA ARG A 67 5.65 16.30 10.95
C ARG A 67 4.50 16.50 11.94
N VAL A 68 3.55 15.57 11.99
CA VAL A 68 2.37 15.71 12.86
C VAL A 68 2.73 15.55 14.33
N THR A 69 3.58 14.59 14.68
CA THR A 69 4.02 14.40 16.07
C THR A 69 4.90 15.55 16.56
N SER A 70 5.76 16.11 15.70
CA SER A 70 6.58 17.30 16.06
C SER A 70 5.75 18.58 16.24
N SER A 71 4.53 18.64 15.68
CA SER A 71 3.64 19.78 15.84
C SER A 71 2.79 19.73 17.10
N GLU A 72 2.55 18.54 17.66
CA GLU A 72 1.83 18.37 18.93
C GLU A 72 2.68 18.73 20.15
N GLU A 73 4.01 18.65 20.05
CA GLU A 73 4.94 18.95 21.16
C GLU A 73 5.25 20.45 21.35
N LYS A 74 4.73 21.32 20.45
CA LYS A 74 4.94 22.78 20.47
C LYS A 74 3.69 23.60 20.80
N ALA A 75 2.58 22.96 21.14
CA ALA A 75 1.32 23.59 21.55
C ALA A 75 1.09 23.41 23.06
#